data_AF-A0A0N4TCB3-F1
#
_entry.id   AF-A0A0N4TCB3-F1
#
_cell.length_a   1.000
_cell.length_b   1.000
_cell.length_c   1.000
_cell.angle_alpha   90.00
_cell.angle_beta   90.00
_cell.angle_gamma   90.00
#
_symmetry.space_group_name_H-M   'P 1'
#
loop_
_entity.id
_entity.type
_entity.pdbx_description
1 polymer ?
#
loop_
_entity_poly.entity_id
_entity_poly.type
_entity_poly.pdbx_seq_one_letter_code
_entity_poly.pdbx_strand_id
1 'polypeptide(L)'
;MFCICDRFSYLHFERKKVLIVVISDYRAMDLGEGMCMVCGDRSAGKHYGVMACYGCKGFFRRTIRSGQSYTCRFMQKCSIDKDQRNACRFCRFQRCLEVGMEPDGNIFCWFICKLSK
;
A
#
# COMPACT_ATOMS: atom_id res chain seq x y z
N MET A 1 -0.47 0.38 -25.41
CA MET A 1 -0.62 -0.46 -24.20
C MET A 1 0.77 -0.71 -23.67
N PHE A 2 1.13 -0.15 -22.52
CA PHE A 2 2.47 -0.30 -21.95
C PHE A 2 2.36 -0.74 -20.50
N CYS A 3 2.59 -2.03 -20.28
CA CYS A 3 2.81 -2.61 -18.97
C CYS A 3 4.26 -2.32 -18.60
N ILE A 4 4.50 -1.49 -17.56
CA ILE A 4 5.85 -1.30 -17.02
C ILE A 4 5.92 -2.08 -15.71
N CYS A 5 6.30 -3.36 -15.82
CA CYS A 5 6.63 -4.19 -14.68
C CYS A 5 8.14 -4.20 -14.38
N ASP A 6 8.85 -3.15 -14.79
CA ASP A 6 10.27 -2.98 -14.52
C ASP A 6 10.60 -1.63 -13.87
N ARG A 7 11.50 -1.71 -12.90
CA ARG A 7 12.03 -0.58 -12.16
C ARG A 7 12.92 0.25 -13.11
N PHE A 8 12.43 1.43 -13.50
CA PHE A 8 12.91 2.32 -14.58
C PHE A 8 12.56 1.88 -16.01
N SER A 9 11.68 2.64 -16.68
CA SER A 9 11.84 3.09 -18.08
C SER A 9 10.74 4.09 -18.49
N TYR A 10 11.11 5.02 -19.39
CA TYR A 10 10.43 6.26 -19.87
C TYR A 10 10.74 7.50 -19.01
N LEU A 11 11.33 8.60 -19.49
CA LEU A 11 11.90 9.02 -20.80
C LEU A 11 13.12 9.94 -20.46
N HIS A 12 14.10 10.31 -21.30
CA HIS A 12 14.41 10.11 -22.73
C HIS A 12 15.96 10.23 -22.91
N PHE A 13 16.50 9.97 -24.11
CA PHE A 13 17.91 10.26 -24.45
C PHE A 13 17.99 11.43 -25.44
N GLU A 14 18.55 12.58 -25.03
CA GLU A 14 19.39 13.39 -25.94
C GLU A 14 20.28 14.43 -25.21
N ARG A 15 21.59 14.34 -25.48
CA ARG A 15 22.60 15.41 -25.53
C ARG A 15 22.74 16.41 -24.35
N LYS A 16 23.72 16.09 -23.49
CA LYS A 16 24.67 17.04 -22.86
C LYS A 16 24.10 18.19 -22.00
N LYS A 17 23.51 17.83 -20.86
CA LYS A 17 23.73 18.52 -19.57
C LYS A 17 23.36 17.55 -18.44
N VAL A 18 24.35 17.16 -17.63
CA VAL A 18 24.07 16.54 -16.32
C VAL A 18 23.64 17.67 -15.39
N LEU A 19 22.37 18.07 -15.48
CA LEU A 19 21.78 18.86 -14.42
C LEU A 19 21.53 17.90 -13.27
N ILE A 20 22.33 18.02 -12.20
CA ILE A 20 22.01 17.40 -10.92
C ILE A 20 20.79 18.17 -10.39
N VAL A 21 19.61 17.80 -10.88
CA VAL A 21 18.37 18.10 -10.18
C VAL A 21 18.42 17.23 -8.93
N VAL A 22 18.87 17.82 -7.82
CA VAL A 22 18.56 17.32 -6.49
C VAL A 22 17.05 17.45 -6.29
N ILE A 23 16.30 16.53 -6.90
CA ILE A 23 14.93 16.23 -6.48
C ILE A 23 15.00 15.91 -4.98
N SER A 24 14.21 16.65 -4.20
CA SER A 24 14.37 16.82 -2.74
C SER A 24 14.07 15.57 -1.90
N ASP A 25 14.04 14.39 -2.52
CA ASP A 25 13.40 13.16 -2.03
C ASP A 25 14.39 12.03 -1.70
N TYR A 26 15.70 12.33 -1.66
CA TYR A 26 16.75 11.37 -1.28
C TYR A 26 17.30 11.61 0.15
N ARG A 27 16.40 11.80 1.13
CA ARG A 27 16.76 11.78 2.57
C ARG A 27 16.27 10.50 3.26
N ALA A 28 17.09 10.00 4.17
CA ALA A 28 16.91 8.72 4.84
C ALA A 28 16.09 8.82 6.15
N MET A 29 15.48 7.68 6.49
CA MET A 29 15.14 7.18 7.84
C MET A 29 14.28 8.04 8.79
N ASP A 30 13.05 7.55 8.96
CA ASP A 30 12.33 7.35 10.23
C ASP A 30 12.25 8.51 11.24
N LEU A 31 11.26 9.38 11.05
CA LEU A 31 10.69 10.23 12.11
C LEU A 31 9.16 10.41 11.92
N GLY A 32 8.42 9.30 11.87
CA GLY A 32 7.04 9.24 12.39
C GLY A 32 5.95 10.18 11.85
N GLU A 33 6.05 10.70 10.62
CA GLU A 33 4.98 11.48 9.97
C GLU A 33 4.53 10.90 8.62
N GLY A 34 3.33 10.34 8.65
CA GLY A 34 2.59 9.82 7.51
C GLY A 34 1.27 9.22 8.01
N MET A 35 0.23 9.22 7.18
CA MET A 35 -1.04 8.57 7.50
C MET A 35 -1.02 7.09 7.09
N CYS A 36 -1.68 6.24 7.87
CA CYS A 36 -1.89 4.83 7.53
C CYS A 36 -2.79 4.73 6.29
N MET A 37 -2.27 4.22 5.17
CA MET A 37 -3.03 4.16 3.90
C MET A 37 -4.33 3.33 3.98
N VAL A 38 -4.40 2.42 4.97
CA VAL A 38 -5.57 1.56 5.23
C VAL A 38 -6.69 2.29 5.99
N CYS A 39 -6.36 3.18 6.94
CA CYS A 39 -7.35 3.70 7.91
C CYS A 39 -7.13 5.14 8.41
N GLY A 40 -6.26 5.94 7.80
CA GLY A 40 -6.00 7.35 8.18
C GLY A 40 -5.24 7.59 9.49
N ASP A 41 -5.32 6.66 10.45
CA ASP A 41 -4.60 6.69 11.74
C ASP A 41 -3.08 6.94 11.58
N ARG A 42 -2.40 7.47 12.61
CA ARG A 42 -0.97 7.81 12.54
C ARG A 42 -0.13 6.58 12.15
N SER A 43 0.69 6.71 11.11
CA SER A 43 1.57 5.63 10.65
C SER A 43 2.74 5.43 11.63
N ALA A 44 3.19 4.19 11.75
CA ALA A 44 4.42 3.81 12.47
C ALA A 44 5.54 3.45 11.48
N GLY A 45 5.60 4.16 10.35
CA GLY A 45 6.47 3.84 9.22
C GLY A 45 5.90 2.78 8.26
N LYS A 46 6.79 2.16 7.48
CA LYS A 46 6.46 1.20 6.41
C LYS A 46 6.31 -0.22 6.97
N HIS A 47 5.18 -0.88 6.70
CA HIS A 47 4.89 -2.26 7.09
C HIS A 47 4.20 -2.98 5.93
N TYR A 48 4.68 -4.18 5.57
CA TYR A 48 4.12 -4.97 4.46
C TYR A 48 3.99 -4.15 3.17
N GLY A 49 5.09 -3.53 2.72
CA GLY A 49 5.10 -2.72 1.49
C GLY A 49 4.56 -1.29 1.59
N VAL A 50 3.78 -0.92 2.62
CA VAL A 50 3.03 0.37 2.65
C VAL A 50 3.16 1.15 3.97
N MET A 51 2.83 2.45 3.96
CA MET A 51 2.71 3.24 5.20
C MET A 51 1.50 2.79 6.02
N ALA A 52 1.72 2.31 7.25
CA ALA A 52 0.67 1.77 8.10
C ALA A 52 0.87 2.03 9.60
N CYS A 53 -0.24 2.09 10.34
CA CYS A 53 -0.25 2.06 11.81
C CYS A 53 -0.02 0.64 12.36
N TYR A 54 0.37 0.55 13.64
CA TYR A 54 0.51 -0.74 14.35
C TYR A 54 -0.78 -1.59 14.32
N GLY A 55 -1.96 -0.96 14.36
CA GLY A 55 -3.25 -1.65 14.31
C GLY A 55 -3.45 -2.43 13.02
N CYS A 56 -3.17 -1.82 11.86
CA CYS A 56 -3.31 -2.48 10.56
C CYS A 56 -2.16 -3.47 10.29
N LYS A 57 -0.92 -3.17 10.70
CA LYS A 57 0.20 -4.14 10.73
C LYS A 57 -0.18 -5.43 11.46
N GLY A 58 -0.65 -5.30 12.70
CA GLY A 58 -1.01 -6.44 13.54
C GLY A 58 -2.22 -7.21 13.01
N PHE A 59 -3.20 -6.51 12.43
CA PHE A 59 -4.37 -7.12 11.78
C PHE A 59 -3.99 -7.92 10.53
N PHE A 60 -3.20 -7.35 9.63
CA PHE A 60 -2.73 -8.02 8.41
C PHE A 60 -1.96 -9.29 8.77
N ARG A 61 -0.94 -9.18 9.65
CA ARG A 61 -0.13 -10.30 10.15
C ARG A 61 -0.96 -11.46 10.70
N ARG A 62 -2.01 -11.17 11.48
CA ARG A 62 -2.89 -12.23 12.04
C ARG A 62 -3.75 -12.87 10.97
N THR A 63 -4.23 -12.10 10.00
CA THR A 63 -5.09 -12.61 8.93
C THR A 63 -4.31 -13.57 8.02
N ILE A 64 -3.13 -13.16 7.52
CA ILE A 64 -2.28 -14.01 6.68
C ILE A 64 -1.84 -15.29 7.41
N ARG A 65 -1.44 -15.21 8.69
CA ARG A 65 -0.94 -16.37 9.45
C ARG A 65 -2.05 -17.37 9.81
N SER A 66 -3.29 -16.92 9.96
CA SER A 66 -4.41 -17.79 10.33
C SER A 66 -5.19 -18.32 9.12
N GLY A 67 -4.94 -17.80 7.91
CA GLY A 67 -5.72 -18.13 6.72
C GLY A 67 -7.21 -17.78 6.84
N GLN A 68 -7.61 -16.95 7.81
CA GLN A 68 -9.02 -16.68 8.09
C GLN A 68 -9.68 -15.91 6.94
N SER A 69 -10.63 -16.57 6.27
CA SER A 69 -11.62 -15.89 5.44
C SER A 69 -12.59 -15.10 6.33
N TYR A 70 -12.83 -13.84 5.96
CA TYR A 70 -13.86 -13.01 6.57
C TYR A 70 -15.03 -12.84 5.61
N THR A 71 -16.22 -12.63 6.15
CA THR A 71 -17.42 -12.30 5.36
C THR A 71 -17.90 -10.91 5.77
N CYS A 72 -18.27 -10.07 4.80
CA CYS A 72 -18.92 -8.79 5.11
C CYS A 72 -20.36 -9.04 5.58
N ARG A 73 -20.79 -8.34 6.63
CA ARG A 73 -22.19 -8.32 7.09
C ARG A 73 -23.02 -7.19 6.46
N PHE A 74 -22.43 -6.47 5.51
CA PHE A 74 -22.97 -5.29 4.85
C PHE A 74 -22.67 -5.39 3.33
N MET A 75 -22.80 -4.29 2.60
CA MET A 75 -22.64 -4.24 1.13
C MET A 75 -21.17 -4.21 0.64
N GLN A 76 -20.22 -4.79 1.37
CA GLN A 76 -18.77 -4.80 1.05
C GLN A 76 -18.13 -3.40 0.82
N LYS A 77 -18.79 -2.33 1.25
CA LYS A 77 -18.37 -0.92 1.10
C LYS A 77 -18.26 -0.20 2.45
N CYS A 78 -17.83 -0.91 3.50
CA CYS A 78 -17.68 -0.30 4.82
C CYS A 78 -16.52 0.70 4.82
N SER A 79 -16.74 1.89 5.35
CA SER A 79 -15.69 2.86 5.64
C SER A 79 -14.66 2.28 6.61
N ILE A 80 -13.38 2.53 6.33
CA ILE A 80 -12.25 2.09 7.16
C ILE A 80 -11.48 3.34 7.58
N ASP A 81 -11.80 3.86 8.77
CA ASP A 81 -11.07 4.94 9.44
C ASP A 81 -10.49 4.45 10.78
N LYS A 82 -9.87 5.35 11.55
CA LYS A 82 -9.23 5.04 12.84
C LYS A 82 -10.18 4.35 13.82
N ASP A 83 -11.44 4.78 13.86
CA ASP A 83 -12.38 4.49 14.92
C ASP A 83 -13.28 3.30 14.53
N GLN A 84 -13.73 3.22 13.27
CA GLN A 84 -14.60 2.15 12.78
C GLN A 84 -13.91 1.02 12.01
N ARG A 85 -12.58 1.03 11.80
CA ARG A 85 -11.81 -0.07 11.16
C ARG A 85 -12.02 -1.47 11.77
N ASN A 86 -12.56 -1.58 12.99
CA ASN A 86 -12.86 -2.86 13.62
C ASN A 86 -14.27 -3.40 13.26
N ALA A 87 -15.17 -2.57 12.73
CA ALA A 87 -16.57 -2.93 12.45
C ALA A 87 -16.72 -3.99 11.35
N CYS A 88 -15.85 -3.99 10.33
CA CYS A 88 -15.84 -5.01 9.28
C CYS A 88 -14.44 -5.52 8.97
N ARG A 89 -14.12 -6.73 9.45
CA ARG A 89 -12.84 -7.41 9.19
C ARG A 89 -12.62 -7.71 7.71
N PHE A 90 -13.68 -8.05 6.96
CA PHE A 90 -13.61 -8.27 5.51
C PHE A 90 -13.16 -7.00 4.79
N CYS A 91 -13.92 -5.90 4.90
CA CYS A 91 -13.60 -4.65 4.22
C CYS A 91 -12.23 -4.10 4.64
N ARG A 92 -11.84 -4.26 5.92
CA ARG A 92 -10.51 -3.88 6.38
C ARG A 92 -9.39 -4.70 5.71
N PHE A 93 -9.56 -6.01 5.58
CA PHE A 93 -8.56 -6.87 4.93
C PHE A 93 -8.50 -6.62 3.42
N GLN A 94 -9.66 -6.47 2.77
CA GLN A 94 -9.73 -6.05 1.38
C GLN A 94 -8.98 -4.72 1.18
N ARG A 95 -9.23 -3.73 2.05
CA ARG A 95 -8.53 -2.44 2.03
C ARG A 95 -7.02 -2.56 2.27
N CYS A 96 -6.56 -3.52 3.07
CA CYS A 96 -5.13 -3.83 3.18
C CYS A 96 -4.55 -4.30 1.84
N LEU A 97 -5.21 -5.22 1.15
CA LEU A 97 -4.76 -5.71 -0.16
C LEU A 97 -4.79 -4.60 -1.22
N GLU A 98 -5.85 -3.80 -1.27
CA GLU A 98 -6.02 -2.66 -2.20
C GLU A 98 -4.93 -1.60 -2.11
N VAL A 99 -4.37 -1.35 -0.92
CA VAL A 99 -3.26 -0.40 -0.77
C VAL A 99 -1.90 -1.00 -1.14
N GLY A 100 -1.85 -2.31 -1.41
CA GLY A 100 -0.62 -3.06 -1.68
C GLY A 100 0.03 -3.65 -0.43
N MET A 101 -0.72 -4.02 0.62
CA MET A 101 -0.13 -4.84 1.70
C MET A 101 0.15 -6.24 1.20
N GLU A 102 1.43 -6.63 1.24
CA GLU A 102 1.89 -7.94 0.79
C GLU A 102 2.88 -8.56 1.80
N PRO A 103 2.82 -9.89 2.02
CA PRO A 103 3.55 -10.56 3.09
C PRO A 103 5.04 -10.75 2.83
N ASP A 104 5.46 -10.82 1.56
CA ASP A 104 6.75 -11.36 1.14
C ASP A 104 7.79 -10.27 0.82
N GLY A 105 7.40 -8.99 0.79
CA GLY A 105 8.26 -7.86 0.40
C GLY A 105 8.46 -7.73 -1.12
N ASN A 106 7.76 -8.55 -1.90
CA ASN A 106 7.76 -8.53 -3.35
C ASN A 106 6.77 -7.48 -3.84
N ILE A 107 7.26 -6.24 -4.00
CA ILE A 107 6.51 -5.12 -4.59
C ILE A 107 6.28 -5.26 -6.11
N PHE A 108 6.07 -6.49 -6.59
CA PHE A 108 5.79 -6.82 -7.97
C PHE A 108 4.32 -6.58 -8.32
N CYS A 109 4.09 -5.41 -8.91
CA CYS A 109 3.10 -5.16 -9.95
C CYS A 109 1.66 -5.71 -9.72
N TRP A 110 0.94 -5.18 -8.72
CA TRP A 110 -0.53 -5.34 -8.65
C TRP A 110 -1.31 -4.41 -9.61
N PHE A 111 -0.61 -3.77 -10.56
CA PHE A 111 -1.17 -2.85 -11.57
C PHE A 111 -1.21 -3.45 -12.98
N ILE A 112 -1.46 -4.75 -13.08
CA ILE A 112 -1.98 -5.44 -14.27
C ILE A 112 -2.99 -6.47 -13.70
N CYS A 113 -4.30 -6.47 -13.98
CA CYS A 113 -5.01 -5.99 -15.16
C CYS A 113 -6.47 -5.60 -14.81
N LYS A 114 -6.88 -4.35 -15.06
CA LYS A 114 -8.31 -3.99 -15.28
C LYS A 114 -8.55 -3.81 -16.78
N LEU A 115 -8.63 -4.92 -17.51
CA LEU A 115 -9.26 -4.98 -18.83
C LEU A 115 -10.59 -5.72 -18.70
N SER A 116 -11.69 -4.98 -18.73
CA SER A 116 -12.83 -5.24 -19.63
C SER A 116 -13.95 -4.23 -19.38
N LYS A 117 -13.75 -3.01 -19.90
CA LYS A 117 -14.72 -2.15 -20.59
C LYS A 117 -14.03 -0.84 -20.97
#